data_AF-G8X8U5-F1
#
_entry.id   AF-G8X8U5-F1
#
_cell.length_a   1.000
_cell.length_b   1.000
_cell.length_c   1.000
_cell.angle_alpha   90.00
_cell.angle_beta   90.00
_cell.angle_gamma   90.00
#
_symmetry.space_group_name_H-M   'P 1'
#
loop_
_entity.id
_entity.type
_entity.pdbx_description
1 polymer ?
#
loop_
_entity_poly.entity_id
_entity_poly.type
_entity_poly.pdbx_seq_one_letter_code
_entity_poly.pdbx_strand_id
1 'polypeptide(L)'
;MKKVGLSLLFITNVMMGQTVKFEKEKIKEMETVLFEETFVTVNNKKTSTVILKDGRTIIGYFKDINRKKGQIEEVEVKDSVTGKVEAFEASKISELYLSPSGSEKFRKTMKHFTNIRSMSTKNHKKATNKETVFYKNQLVSLKNKKEEKEYLMQLINPSFNGIIEVYGDPNANETGGVAIGGMKMGGGVIKSYYVKKGDKMIWLHKDEFKETYNNLFGDNAEFMKNYPLDSVKWDYFSFLIYEYTRMTLESK
;
A
#
# COMPACT_ATOMS: atom_id res chain seq x y z
N MET A 1 63.35 5.90 -22.01
CA MET A 1 62.23 5.16 -21.39
C MET A 1 62.03 5.66 -19.96
N LYS A 2 61.00 6.50 -19.72
CA LYS A 2 60.58 6.90 -18.38
C LYS A 2 59.10 6.52 -18.24
N LYS A 3 58.82 5.62 -17.30
CA LYS A 3 57.47 5.14 -16.97
C LYS A 3 56.73 6.29 -16.28
N VAL A 4 55.66 6.79 -16.88
CA VAL A 4 54.70 7.67 -16.20
C VAL A 4 53.59 6.76 -15.70
N GLY A 5 53.52 6.60 -14.37
CA GLY A 5 52.51 5.79 -13.70
C GLY A 5 51.14 6.45 -13.77
N LEU A 6 50.18 5.72 -14.29
CA LEU A 6 48.75 6.05 -14.28
C LEU A 6 48.24 5.89 -12.84
N SER A 7 48.00 6.99 -12.14
CA SER A 7 47.29 6.97 -10.85
C SER A 7 45.79 7.06 -11.13
N LEU A 8 45.12 5.90 -11.08
CA LEU A 8 43.67 5.82 -11.04
C LEU A 8 43.22 6.24 -9.63
N LEU A 9 42.77 7.48 -9.48
CA LEU A 9 42.02 7.92 -8.30
C LEU A 9 40.62 7.30 -8.36
N PHE A 10 40.44 6.16 -7.69
CA PHE A 10 39.11 5.71 -7.30
C PHE A 10 38.57 6.71 -6.27
N ILE A 11 37.72 7.64 -6.72
CA ILE A 11 36.87 8.42 -5.81
C ILE A 11 35.79 7.46 -5.32
N THR A 12 36.06 6.77 -4.22
CA THR A 12 35.01 6.14 -3.44
C THR A 12 34.23 7.26 -2.77
N ASN A 13 33.12 7.68 -3.39
CA ASN A 13 32.12 8.48 -2.70
C ASN A 13 31.47 7.59 -1.64
N VAL A 14 32.13 7.46 -0.48
CA VAL A 14 31.46 7.06 0.75
C VAL A 14 30.56 8.23 1.10
N MET A 15 29.30 8.16 0.70
CA MET A 15 28.25 9.04 1.21
C MET A 15 28.09 8.74 2.71
N MET A 16 28.89 9.42 3.55
CA MET A 16 28.62 9.48 4.97
C MET A 16 27.23 10.07 5.18
N GLY A 17 26.41 9.37 5.97
CA GLY A 17 24.98 9.65 6.18
C GLY A 17 24.71 11.11 6.52
N GLN A 18 24.10 11.83 5.59
CA GLN A 18 23.57 13.17 5.84
C GLN A 18 22.22 13.00 6.55
N THR A 19 22.18 13.30 7.86
CA THR A 19 20.91 13.39 8.59
C THR A 19 20.27 14.76 8.35
N VAL A 20 19.11 14.77 7.69
CA VAL A 20 18.24 15.92 7.51
C VAL A 20 17.32 16.03 8.73
N LYS A 21 17.27 17.22 9.34
CA LYS A 21 16.33 17.51 10.43
C LYS A 21 15.07 18.15 9.84
N PHE A 22 13.93 17.51 10.07
CA PHE A 22 12.64 18.03 9.63
C PHE A 22 11.99 18.92 10.70
N GLU A 23 11.33 19.99 10.25
CA GLU A 23 10.49 20.81 11.12
C GLU A 23 9.27 20.02 11.61
N LYS A 24 8.67 20.46 12.73
CA LYS A 24 7.56 19.74 13.38
C LYS A 24 6.35 19.59 12.46
N GLU A 25 6.07 20.61 11.66
CA GLU A 25 4.98 20.66 10.69
C GLU A 25 5.21 19.62 9.60
N LYS A 26 6.45 19.52 9.09
CA LYS A 26 6.83 18.49 8.11
C LYS A 26 6.75 17.08 8.69
N ILE A 27 7.16 16.89 9.94
CA ILE A 27 7.03 15.60 10.63
C ILE A 27 5.56 15.17 10.69
N LYS A 28 4.64 16.07 11.09
CA LYS A 28 3.20 15.76 11.13
C LYS A 28 2.65 15.39 9.75
N GLU A 29 3.11 16.06 8.70
CA GLU A 29 2.76 15.72 7.33
C GLU A 29 3.24 14.30 6.97
N MET A 30 4.50 13.97 7.27
CA MET A 30 5.07 12.65 7.00
C MET A 30 4.42 11.52 7.82
N GLU A 31 3.94 11.81 9.03
CA GLU A 31 3.18 10.86 9.87
C GLU A 31 1.75 10.64 9.39
N THR A 32 1.25 11.47 8.47
CA THR A 32 -0.08 11.29 7.91
C THR A 32 -0.11 10.07 7.00
N VAL A 33 -0.93 9.08 7.37
CA VAL A 33 -1.11 7.88 6.54
C VAL A 33 -1.91 8.21 5.29
N LEU A 34 -1.26 8.10 4.13
CA LEU A 34 -1.84 8.37 2.82
C LEU A 34 -2.41 7.13 2.15
N PHE A 35 -2.03 5.94 2.62
CA PHE A 35 -2.56 4.70 2.09
C PHE A 35 -4.03 4.50 2.44
N GLU A 36 -4.74 3.82 1.54
CA GLU A 36 -6.05 3.28 1.81
C GLU A 36 -5.96 2.17 2.84
N GLU A 37 -6.92 2.12 3.76
CA GLU A 37 -7.03 0.98 4.65
C GLU A 37 -7.51 -0.26 3.88
N THR A 38 -7.01 -1.43 4.26
CA THR A 38 -7.49 -2.72 3.73
C THR A 38 -8.93 -2.99 4.16
N PHE A 39 -9.80 -3.37 3.24
CA PHE A 39 -11.19 -3.70 3.51
C PHE A 39 -11.39 -5.21 3.41
N VAL A 40 -12.03 -5.78 4.42
CA VAL A 40 -12.32 -7.22 4.46
C VAL A 40 -13.78 -7.55 4.19
N THR A 41 -14.69 -6.57 4.36
CA THR A 41 -16.13 -6.76 4.10
C THR A 41 -16.64 -5.82 3.03
N VAL A 42 -17.54 -6.33 2.20
CA VAL A 42 -18.05 -5.67 1.00
C VAL A 42 -19.56 -5.49 1.08
N ASN A 43 -20.09 -4.56 0.28
CA ASN A 43 -21.49 -4.20 0.21
C ASN A 43 -22.16 -4.93 -0.96
N ASN A 44 -23.16 -5.76 -0.67
CA ASN A 44 -23.95 -6.46 -1.69
C ASN A 44 -25.10 -5.62 -2.29
N LYS A 45 -25.35 -4.41 -1.78
CA LYS A 45 -26.44 -3.52 -2.24
C LYS A 45 -25.99 -2.48 -3.25
N LYS A 46 -24.67 -2.33 -3.46
CA LYS A 46 -24.11 -1.45 -4.49
C LYS A 46 -23.50 -2.29 -5.60
N THR A 47 -23.53 -1.75 -6.81
CA THR A 47 -22.86 -2.39 -7.93
C THR A 47 -21.35 -2.43 -7.71
N SER A 48 -20.75 -3.49 -8.22
CA SER A 48 -19.32 -3.77 -8.25
C SER A 48 -18.95 -4.11 -9.70
N THR A 49 -17.68 -3.94 -10.04
CA THR A 49 -17.18 -4.20 -11.40
C THR A 49 -16.14 -5.30 -11.35
N VAL A 50 -16.32 -6.32 -12.19
CA VAL A 50 -15.33 -7.39 -12.43
C VAL A 50 -14.82 -7.23 -13.86
N ILE A 51 -13.51 -7.13 -14.01
CA ILE A 51 -12.85 -7.14 -15.32
C ILE A 51 -12.06 -8.44 -15.42
N LEU A 52 -12.41 -9.27 -16.38
CA LEU A 52 -11.77 -10.57 -16.61
C LEU A 52 -10.54 -10.41 -17.50
N LYS A 53 -9.64 -11.39 -17.44
CA LYS A 53 -8.42 -11.43 -18.27
C LYS A 53 -8.71 -11.57 -19.77
N ASP A 54 -9.88 -12.09 -20.12
CA ASP A 54 -10.39 -12.15 -21.49
C ASP A 54 -10.96 -10.81 -21.99
N GLY A 55 -10.94 -9.76 -21.16
CA GLY A 55 -11.43 -8.42 -21.47
C GLY A 55 -12.91 -8.19 -21.17
N ARG A 56 -13.67 -9.21 -20.76
CA ARG A 56 -15.08 -9.03 -20.38
C ARG A 56 -15.20 -8.20 -19.11
N THR A 57 -16.15 -7.27 -19.12
CA THR A 57 -16.51 -6.45 -17.96
C THR A 57 -17.91 -6.83 -17.50
N ILE A 58 -18.04 -7.19 -16.22
CA ILE A 58 -19.30 -7.53 -15.57
C ILE A 58 -19.58 -6.45 -14.53
N ILE A 59 -20.75 -5.80 -14.64
CA ILE A 59 -21.22 -4.82 -13.67
C ILE A 59 -22.43 -5.43 -12.99
N GLY A 60 -22.34 -5.62 -11.67
CA GLY A 60 -23.39 -6.35 -10.95
C GLY A 60 -23.35 -6.19 -9.45
N TYR A 61 -24.36 -6.76 -8.80
CA TYR A 61 -24.46 -6.82 -7.36
C TYR A 61 -23.72 -8.04 -6.85
N PHE A 62 -22.78 -7.78 -5.96
CA PHE A 62 -22.04 -8.82 -5.32
C PHE A 62 -22.95 -9.78 -4.52
N LYS A 63 -22.72 -11.09 -4.64
CA LYS A 63 -23.46 -12.14 -3.93
C LYS A 63 -22.63 -12.77 -2.82
N ASP A 64 -21.47 -13.32 -3.19
CA ASP A 64 -20.57 -13.98 -2.23
C ASP A 64 -19.10 -13.96 -2.66
N ILE A 65 -18.18 -13.98 -1.69
CA ILE A 65 -16.72 -13.94 -1.90
C ILE A 65 -16.24 -15.08 -1.03
N ASN A 66 -15.76 -16.11 -1.71
CA ASN A 66 -15.07 -17.16 -1.03
C ASN A 66 -13.64 -16.70 -0.73
N ARG A 67 -13.26 -16.75 0.55
CA ARG A 67 -11.89 -16.47 0.99
C ARG A 67 -11.26 -17.68 1.64
N LYS A 68 -10.02 -17.96 1.26
CA LYS A 68 -9.16 -18.91 1.97
C LYS A 68 -7.96 -18.20 2.54
N LYS A 69 -7.82 -18.26 3.87
CA LYS A 69 -6.70 -17.63 4.61
C LYS A 69 -6.55 -16.14 4.28
N GLY A 70 -7.67 -15.43 4.16
CA GLY A 70 -7.72 -13.99 3.87
C GLY A 70 -7.63 -13.62 2.38
N GLN A 71 -7.29 -14.57 1.50
CA GLN A 71 -7.21 -14.34 0.05
C GLN A 71 -8.54 -14.66 -0.63
N ILE A 72 -8.92 -13.85 -1.62
CA ILE A 72 -10.11 -14.08 -2.45
C ILE A 72 -9.81 -15.22 -3.42
N GLU A 73 -10.59 -16.30 -3.37
CA GLU A 73 -10.51 -17.41 -4.32
C GLU A 73 -11.56 -17.30 -5.42
N GLU A 74 -12.74 -16.78 -5.09
CA GLU A 74 -13.87 -16.68 -6.00
C GLU A 74 -14.75 -15.48 -5.64
N VAL A 75 -15.37 -14.88 -6.65
CA VAL A 75 -16.33 -13.79 -6.54
C VAL A 75 -17.59 -14.16 -7.30
N GLU A 76 -18.72 -14.22 -6.62
CA GLU A 76 -20.04 -14.41 -7.21
C GLU A 76 -20.73 -13.05 -7.41
N VAL A 77 -21.18 -12.79 -8.64
CA VAL A 77 -21.80 -11.53 -9.03
C VAL A 77 -23.12 -11.80 -9.74
N LYS A 78 -24.16 -11.08 -9.31
CA LYS A 78 -25.42 -10.97 -10.04
C LYS A 78 -25.33 -9.80 -11.01
N ASP A 79 -25.23 -10.09 -12.30
CA ASP A 79 -25.19 -9.09 -13.36
C ASP A 79 -26.39 -8.12 -13.26
N SER A 80 -26.11 -6.83 -13.36
CA SER A 80 -27.11 -5.77 -13.15
C SER A 80 -28.10 -5.61 -14.31
N VAL A 81 -27.74 -6.09 -15.51
CA VAL A 81 -28.56 -5.97 -16.73
C VAL A 81 -29.41 -7.23 -16.93
N THR A 82 -28.78 -8.40 -16.88
CA THR A 82 -29.41 -9.69 -17.16
C THR A 82 -30.01 -10.35 -15.92
N GLY A 83 -29.55 -9.96 -14.73
CA GLY A 83 -29.94 -10.61 -13.48
C GLY A 83 -29.35 -12.01 -13.28
N LYS A 84 -28.53 -12.50 -14.22
CA LYS A 84 -27.86 -13.80 -14.13
C LYS A 84 -26.78 -13.75 -13.04
N VAL A 85 -26.65 -14.85 -12.32
CA VAL A 85 -25.62 -15.01 -11.30
C VAL A 85 -24.48 -15.84 -11.86
N GLU A 86 -23.26 -15.35 -11.75
CA GLU A 86 -22.04 -16.02 -12.22
C GLU A 86 -20.94 -15.94 -11.16
N ALA A 87 -20.21 -17.02 -11.01
CA ALA A 87 -19.05 -17.13 -10.13
C ALA A 87 -17.76 -17.08 -10.96
N PHE A 88 -16.80 -16.28 -10.50
CA PHE A 88 -15.53 -16.08 -11.16
C PHE A 88 -14.38 -16.39 -10.21
N GLU A 89 -13.56 -17.37 -10.58
CA GLU A 89 -12.30 -17.66 -9.90
C GLU A 89 -11.37 -16.45 -9.97
N ALA A 90 -10.65 -16.17 -8.88
CA ALA A 90 -9.71 -15.05 -8.77
C ALA A 90 -8.62 -15.07 -9.87
N SER A 91 -8.20 -16.26 -10.31
CA SER A 91 -7.24 -16.47 -11.40
C SER A 91 -7.72 -15.95 -12.77
N LYS A 92 -9.05 -15.91 -12.98
CA LYS A 92 -9.67 -15.42 -14.24
C LYS A 92 -9.95 -13.92 -14.22
N ILE A 93 -9.91 -13.31 -13.04
CA ILE A 93 -10.16 -11.88 -12.83
C ILE A 93 -8.83 -11.14 -13.02
N SER A 94 -8.86 -10.04 -13.78
CA SER A 94 -7.75 -9.10 -13.92
C SER A 94 -7.86 -7.99 -12.88
N GLU A 95 -9.04 -7.36 -12.79
CA GLU A 95 -9.33 -6.25 -11.89
C GLU A 95 -10.71 -6.43 -11.25
N LEU A 96 -10.83 -5.97 -10.00
CA LEU A 96 -12.06 -6.08 -9.24
C LEU A 96 -12.28 -4.82 -8.40
N TYR A 97 -13.45 -4.22 -8.55
CA TYR A 97 -13.87 -3.01 -7.85
C TYR A 97 -15.06 -3.34 -6.96
N LEU A 98 -14.84 -3.32 -5.64
CA LEU A 98 -15.86 -3.69 -4.65
C LEU A 98 -16.32 -2.46 -3.89
N SER A 99 -17.63 -2.29 -3.75
CA SER A 99 -18.15 -1.29 -2.81
C SER A 99 -17.93 -1.77 -1.37
N PRO A 100 -17.25 -1.01 -0.47
CA PRO A 100 -17.11 -1.42 0.92
C PRO A 100 -18.44 -1.28 1.68
N SER A 101 -18.67 -2.15 2.67
CA SER A 101 -19.91 -2.15 3.46
C SER A 101 -20.04 -0.88 4.33
N GLY A 102 -21.28 -0.43 4.58
CA GLY A 102 -21.52 0.75 5.40
C GLY A 102 -21.04 0.59 6.84
N SER A 103 -21.16 -0.62 7.41
CA SER A 103 -20.65 -0.96 8.73
C SER A 103 -19.13 -0.95 8.80
N GLU A 104 -18.44 -1.40 7.74
CA GLU A 104 -16.98 -1.35 7.66
C GLU A 104 -16.45 0.08 7.57
N LYS A 105 -17.09 0.93 6.76
CA LYS A 105 -16.79 2.38 6.73
C LYS A 105 -16.96 3.00 8.12
N PHE A 106 -18.05 2.67 8.81
CA PHE A 106 -18.32 3.16 10.16
C PHE A 106 -17.29 2.66 11.18
N ARG A 107 -16.99 1.35 11.18
CA ARG A 107 -15.99 0.72 12.06
C ARG A 107 -14.62 1.38 11.92
N LYS A 108 -14.18 1.61 10.68
CA LYS A 108 -12.92 2.29 10.38
C LYS A 108 -12.94 3.74 10.86
N THR A 109 -14.01 4.47 10.56
CA THR A 109 -14.21 5.84 11.05
C THR A 109 -14.19 5.91 12.58
N MET A 110 -14.82 4.95 13.27
CA MET A 110 -14.83 4.88 14.73
C MET A 110 -13.45 4.52 15.29
N LYS A 111 -12.71 3.59 14.68
CA LYS A 111 -11.33 3.26 15.05
C LYS A 111 -10.44 4.52 15.00
N HIS A 112 -10.58 5.32 13.95
CA HIS A 112 -9.91 6.62 13.86
C HIS A 112 -10.37 7.55 14.98
N PHE A 113 -11.67 7.68 15.23
CA PHE A 113 -12.19 8.56 16.27
C PHE A 113 -11.72 8.18 17.69
N THR A 114 -11.66 6.89 18.03
CA THR A 114 -11.16 6.42 19.33
C THR A 114 -9.65 6.62 19.47
N ASN A 115 -8.90 6.53 18.36
CA ASN A 115 -7.45 6.76 18.35
C ASN A 115 -7.09 8.26 18.38
N ILE A 116 -7.98 9.14 17.89
CA ILE A 116 -7.75 10.58 17.69
C ILE A 116 -8.18 11.44 18.90
N ARG A 117 -8.65 10.85 20.01
CA ARG A 117 -9.04 11.61 21.21
C ARG A 117 -7.88 12.39 21.89
N SER A 118 -6.67 12.47 21.29
CA SER A 118 -5.60 13.40 21.69
C SER A 118 -5.12 14.44 20.67
N MET A 119 -5.53 14.48 19.39
CA MET A 119 -5.08 15.60 18.50
C MET A 119 -6.03 15.93 17.33
N SER A 120 -6.56 17.17 17.38
CA SER A 120 -7.10 18.03 16.29
C SER A 120 -7.95 17.39 15.17
N THR A 121 -9.24 17.68 15.20
CA THR A 121 -10.34 17.01 14.47
C THR A 121 -10.65 17.51 13.05
N LYS A 122 -9.74 18.16 12.30
CA LYS A 122 -10.16 18.84 11.05
C LYS A 122 -9.86 18.18 9.70
N ASN A 123 -8.90 17.26 9.55
CA ASN A 123 -8.44 16.87 8.20
C ASN A 123 -8.58 15.39 7.77
N HIS A 124 -9.18 14.49 8.58
CA HIS A 124 -9.14 13.04 8.29
C HIS A 124 -10.43 12.42 7.69
N LYS A 125 -11.44 13.22 7.35
CA LYS A 125 -12.70 12.71 6.75
C LYS A 125 -12.54 12.11 5.34
N LYS A 126 -11.44 12.39 4.62
CA LYS A 126 -11.26 11.93 3.23
C LYS A 126 -10.75 10.49 3.09
N ALA A 127 -10.00 9.95 4.06
CA ALA A 127 -9.38 8.62 3.92
C ALA A 127 -10.38 7.45 4.10
N THR A 128 -11.47 7.66 4.84
CA THR A 128 -12.43 6.59 5.22
C THR A 128 -13.70 6.54 4.39
N ASN A 129 -14.02 7.55 3.58
CA ASN A 129 -15.25 7.62 2.80
C ASN A 129 -15.07 7.15 1.35
N LYS A 130 -14.54 5.93 1.17
CA LYS A 130 -14.31 5.37 -0.17
C LYS A 130 -15.54 4.71 -0.75
N GLU A 131 -15.84 4.98 -2.01
CA GLU A 131 -16.99 4.39 -2.70
C GLU A 131 -16.68 3.00 -3.23
N THR A 132 -15.42 2.74 -3.57
CA THR A 132 -14.93 1.47 -4.11
C THR A 132 -13.56 1.11 -3.53
N VAL A 133 -13.30 -0.20 -3.47
CA VAL A 133 -12.03 -0.82 -3.09
C VAL A 133 -11.51 -1.52 -4.33
N PHE A 134 -10.27 -1.23 -4.70
CA PHE A 134 -9.66 -1.73 -5.92
C PHE A 134 -8.74 -2.91 -5.64
N TYR A 135 -8.98 -4.02 -6.33
CA TYR A 135 -8.14 -5.20 -6.33
C TYR A 135 -7.59 -5.41 -7.75
N LYS A 136 -6.33 -5.83 -7.81
CA LYS A 136 -5.65 -6.20 -9.05
C LYS A 136 -5.07 -7.58 -8.90
N ASN A 137 -5.19 -8.40 -9.93
CA ASN A 137 -4.56 -9.72 -9.96
C ASN A 137 -3.05 -9.53 -10.11
N GLN A 138 -2.29 -10.15 -9.21
CA GLN A 138 -0.83 -10.10 -9.20
C GLN A 138 -0.26 -11.50 -9.01
N LEU A 139 0.76 -11.84 -9.78
CA LEU A 139 1.60 -13.00 -9.53
C LEU A 139 2.53 -12.68 -8.37
N VAL A 140 2.34 -13.35 -7.24
CA VAL A 140 3.10 -13.08 -6.01
C VAL A 140 3.31 -14.34 -5.21
N SER A 141 4.49 -14.47 -4.60
CA SER A 141 4.70 -15.44 -3.54
C SER A 141 4.29 -14.84 -2.20
N LEU A 142 3.29 -15.43 -1.54
CA LEU A 142 2.90 -15.01 -0.20
C LEU A 142 4.02 -15.30 0.81
N LYS A 143 4.04 -14.57 1.92
CA LYS A 143 5.01 -14.80 3.02
C LYS A 143 5.12 -16.29 3.38
N ASN A 144 6.37 -16.78 3.49
CA ASN A 144 6.71 -18.18 3.80
C ASN A 144 6.23 -19.21 2.75
N LYS A 145 5.88 -18.76 1.54
CA LYS A 145 5.67 -19.62 0.38
C LYS A 145 6.81 -19.38 -0.62
N LYS A 146 7.18 -20.44 -1.34
CA LYS A 146 8.17 -20.39 -2.42
C LYS A 146 7.50 -20.30 -3.80
N GLU A 147 6.27 -20.76 -3.89
CA GLU A 147 5.50 -20.82 -5.13
C GLU A 147 4.78 -19.49 -5.33
N GLU A 148 5.05 -18.85 -6.47
CA GLU A 148 4.26 -17.71 -6.92
C GLU A 148 2.90 -18.19 -7.40
N LYS A 149 1.83 -17.49 -6.98
CA LYS A 149 0.47 -17.71 -7.48
C LYS A 149 -0.19 -16.39 -7.77
N GLU A 150 -1.22 -16.45 -8.58
CA GLU A 150 -2.06 -15.30 -8.87
C GLU A 150 -3.03 -15.06 -7.71
N TYR A 151 -2.99 -13.84 -7.18
CA TYR A 151 -3.89 -13.39 -6.12
C TYR A 151 -4.51 -12.05 -6.48
N LEU A 152 -5.78 -11.86 -6.11
CA LEU A 152 -6.41 -10.55 -6.11
C LEU A 152 -5.95 -9.76 -4.89
N MET A 153 -5.04 -8.81 -5.12
CA MET A 153 -4.42 -8.00 -4.09
C MET A 153 -5.06 -6.62 -4.06
N GLN A 154 -5.45 -6.14 -2.87
CA GLN A 154 -6.03 -4.80 -2.73
C GLN A 154 -4.95 -3.74 -2.93
N LEU A 155 -5.10 -2.89 -3.94
CA LEU A 155 -4.23 -1.74 -4.16
C LEU A 155 -4.59 -0.64 -3.14
N ILE A 156 -3.62 -0.20 -2.35
CA ILE A 156 -3.82 0.75 -1.26
C ILE A 156 -3.20 2.14 -1.53
N ASN A 157 -2.67 2.38 -2.72
CA ASN A 157 -2.25 3.71 -3.15
C ASN A 157 -2.77 4.09 -4.56
N PRO A 158 -4.04 3.80 -4.92
CA PRO A 158 -4.52 3.95 -6.29
C PRO A 158 -4.44 5.39 -6.83
N SER A 159 -4.38 6.41 -5.98
CA SER A 159 -4.23 7.81 -6.41
C SER A 159 -2.79 8.23 -6.71
N PHE A 160 -1.79 7.42 -6.36
CA PHE A 160 -0.37 7.70 -6.58
C PHE A 160 0.44 6.41 -6.80
N ASN A 161 -0.08 5.52 -7.65
CA ASN A 161 0.52 4.23 -7.98
C ASN A 161 1.33 4.22 -9.30
N GLY A 162 1.54 5.38 -9.92
CA GLY A 162 2.13 5.48 -11.26
C GLY A 162 3.57 4.97 -11.40
N ILE A 163 4.30 4.84 -10.29
CA ILE A 163 5.68 4.31 -10.25
C ILE A 163 5.78 3.09 -9.34
N ILE A 164 5.21 3.17 -8.14
CA ILE A 164 5.20 2.08 -7.15
C ILE A 164 3.74 1.73 -6.83
N GLU A 165 3.36 0.48 -7.04
CA GLU A 165 2.08 -0.06 -6.57
C GLU A 165 2.27 -0.68 -5.18
N VAL A 166 1.42 -0.32 -4.22
CA VAL A 166 1.45 -0.87 -2.86
C VAL A 166 0.16 -1.61 -2.60
N TYR A 167 0.29 -2.85 -2.17
CA TYR A 167 -0.82 -3.75 -1.89
C TYR A 167 -0.88 -4.11 -0.40
N GLY A 168 -2.10 -4.19 0.11
CA GLY A 168 -2.34 -4.60 1.49
C GLY A 168 -1.96 -6.06 1.72
N ASP A 169 -1.22 -6.35 2.79
CA ASP A 169 -1.01 -7.72 3.27
C ASP A 169 -2.20 -8.11 4.17
N PRO A 170 -3.03 -9.10 3.78
CA PRO A 170 -4.22 -9.48 4.55
C PRO A 170 -3.89 -10.09 5.92
N ASN A 171 -2.62 -10.46 6.16
CA ASN A 171 -2.15 -10.98 7.45
C ASN A 171 -1.24 -9.98 8.18
N ALA A 172 -1.23 -8.71 7.77
CA ALA A 172 -0.37 -7.70 8.38
C ALA A 172 -0.79 -7.42 9.84
N ASN A 173 0.19 -7.45 10.74
CA ASN A 173 0.00 -7.05 12.12
C ASN A 173 0.22 -5.54 12.28
N GLU A 174 -0.47 -4.90 13.23
CA GLU A 174 -0.19 -3.52 13.62
C GLU A 174 0.97 -3.48 14.63
N THR A 175 1.73 -2.37 14.69
CA THR A 175 2.62 -2.11 15.84
C THR A 175 1.77 -2.05 17.10
N GLY A 176 2.09 -2.86 18.11
CA GLY A 176 1.32 -2.86 19.35
C GLY A 176 1.37 -1.47 19.96
N GLY A 177 0.22 -0.82 20.11
CA GLY A 177 0.12 0.43 20.84
C GLY A 177 0.66 0.21 22.26
N VAL A 178 1.60 1.05 22.70
CA VAL A 178 2.10 1.01 24.07
C VAL A 178 0.94 1.37 24.98
N ALA A 179 0.46 0.41 25.77
CA ALA A 179 -0.54 0.66 26.80
C ALA A 179 0.17 1.30 28.00
N ILE A 180 0.14 2.64 28.09
CA ILE A 180 0.48 3.34 29.34
C ILE A 180 -0.84 3.61 30.07
N GLY A 181 -1.05 2.97 31.22
CA GLY A 181 -2.16 3.29 32.13
C GLY A 181 -3.56 2.77 31.73
N GLY A 182 -3.67 1.68 30.97
CA GLY A 182 -4.97 1.04 30.70
C GLY A 182 -5.81 1.68 29.57
N MET A 183 -5.35 2.77 28.97
CA MET A 183 -5.89 3.28 27.70
C MET A 183 -4.97 2.87 26.54
N LYS A 184 -5.52 2.12 25.58
CA LYS A 184 -4.86 1.86 24.29
C LYS A 184 -4.83 3.17 23.50
N MET A 185 -3.73 3.90 23.60
CA MET A 185 -3.50 5.13 22.84
C MET A 185 -2.88 4.76 21.50
N GLY A 186 -3.66 4.82 20.41
CA GLY A 186 -3.17 4.67 19.05
C GLY A 186 -3.37 3.27 18.43
N GLY A 187 -3.99 3.24 17.25
CA GLY A 187 -3.91 2.09 16.33
C GLY A 187 -2.51 2.05 15.75
N GLY A 188 -1.90 0.87 15.71
CA GLY A 188 -0.52 0.72 15.26
C GLY A 188 -0.34 0.99 13.77
N VAL A 189 0.88 1.30 13.39
CA VAL A 189 1.31 1.31 11.99
C VAL A 189 1.33 -0.13 11.48
N ILE A 190 0.78 -0.38 10.29
CA ILE A 190 0.81 -1.69 9.65
C ILE A 190 2.27 -2.10 9.42
N LYS A 191 2.64 -3.33 9.78
CA LYS A 191 4.03 -3.80 9.76
C LYS A 191 4.50 -4.34 8.41
N SER A 192 3.60 -4.63 7.48
CA SER A 192 3.96 -5.22 6.20
C SER A 192 3.03 -4.82 5.05
N TYR A 193 3.62 -4.77 3.87
CA TYR A 193 2.94 -4.52 2.60
C TYR A 193 3.54 -5.41 1.50
N TYR A 194 2.80 -5.62 0.41
CA TYR A 194 3.41 -6.09 -0.83
C TYR A 194 3.67 -4.88 -1.72
N VAL A 195 4.90 -4.68 -2.15
CA VAL A 195 5.34 -3.49 -2.89
C VAL A 195 5.83 -3.93 -4.25
N LYS A 196 5.28 -3.32 -5.31
CA LYS A 196 5.71 -3.56 -6.69
C LYS A 196 6.27 -2.29 -7.30
N LYS A 197 7.47 -2.40 -7.84
CA LYS A 197 8.15 -1.34 -8.60
C LYS A 197 8.70 -1.95 -9.89
N GLY A 198 8.24 -1.46 -11.04
CA GLY A 198 8.44 -2.15 -12.31
C GLY A 198 7.84 -3.57 -12.27
N ASP A 199 8.62 -4.56 -12.71
CA ASP A 199 8.19 -5.97 -12.73
C ASP A 199 8.46 -6.71 -11.41
N LYS A 200 9.14 -6.08 -10.45
CA LYS A 200 9.52 -6.73 -9.20
C LYS A 200 8.48 -6.47 -8.11
N MET A 201 7.89 -7.54 -7.58
CA MET A 201 7.07 -7.51 -6.37
C MET A 201 7.84 -8.09 -5.18
N ILE A 202 7.78 -7.41 -4.03
CA ILE A 202 8.37 -7.86 -2.77
C ILE A 202 7.35 -7.79 -1.64
N TRP A 203 7.41 -8.75 -0.71
CA TRP A 203 6.79 -8.56 0.61
C TRP A 203 7.79 -7.77 1.46
N LEU A 204 7.37 -6.59 1.92
CA LEU A 204 8.18 -5.66 2.69
C LEU A 204 7.71 -5.63 4.14
N HIS A 205 8.54 -6.12 5.06
CA HIS A 205 8.33 -5.91 6.50
C HIS A 205 9.04 -4.64 6.99
N LYS A 206 8.51 -4.01 8.04
CA LYS A 206 9.11 -2.83 8.68
C LYS A 206 10.58 -3.00 9.06
N ASP A 207 10.99 -4.22 9.40
CA ASP A 207 12.36 -4.52 9.83
C ASP A 207 13.33 -4.58 8.63
N GLU A 208 12.81 -4.83 7.42
CA GLU A 208 13.55 -4.88 6.15
C GLU A 208 13.52 -3.53 5.41
N PHE A 209 12.85 -2.52 5.97
CA PHE A 209 12.69 -1.20 5.35
C PHE A 209 14.03 -0.54 5.02
N LYS A 210 15.00 -0.61 5.94
CA LYS A 210 16.31 0.01 5.73
C LYS A 210 17.09 -0.64 4.58
N GLU A 211 17.05 -1.97 4.50
CA GLU A 211 17.75 -2.75 3.48
C GLU A 211 17.13 -2.56 2.09
N THR A 212 15.83 -2.34 2.04
CA THR A 212 15.08 -2.16 0.79
C THR A 212 14.99 -0.70 0.34
N TYR A 213 15.33 0.27 1.20
CA TYR A 213 15.18 1.70 0.93
C TYR A 213 15.82 2.13 -0.39
N ASN A 214 17.08 1.76 -0.60
CA ASN A 214 17.81 2.14 -1.81
C ASN A 214 17.23 1.46 -3.07
N ASN A 215 16.70 0.24 -2.94
CA ASN A 215 16.04 -0.43 -4.06
C ASN A 215 14.73 0.27 -4.47
N LEU A 216 14.03 0.85 -3.48
CA LEU A 216 12.77 1.57 -3.72
C LEU A 216 12.99 2.99 -4.23
N PHE A 217 14.01 3.69 -3.75
CA PHE A 217 14.11 5.15 -3.94
C PHE A 217 15.46 5.63 -4.53
N GLY A 218 16.47 4.77 -4.58
CA GLY A 218 17.85 5.14 -4.91
C GLY A 218 18.08 5.60 -6.34
N ASP A 219 17.11 5.40 -7.23
CA ASP A 219 17.14 5.87 -8.62
C ASP A 219 16.68 7.33 -8.78
N ASN A 220 16.24 7.99 -7.71
CA ASN A 220 15.92 9.43 -7.72
C ASN A 220 16.84 10.18 -6.74
N ALA A 221 17.91 10.78 -7.27
CA ALA A 221 18.92 11.47 -6.45
C ALA A 221 18.36 12.68 -5.68
N GLU A 222 17.39 13.40 -6.25
CA GLU A 222 16.76 14.54 -5.57
C GLU A 222 15.90 14.07 -4.40
N PHE A 223 15.12 13.00 -4.59
CA PHE A 223 14.38 12.37 -3.51
C PHE A 223 15.31 11.90 -2.39
N MET A 224 16.41 11.21 -2.74
CA MET A 224 17.39 10.72 -1.77
C MET A 224 18.08 11.84 -0.99
N LYS A 225 18.26 13.01 -1.60
CA LYS A 225 18.78 14.21 -0.93
C LYS A 225 17.78 14.79 0.07
N ASN A 226 16.50 14.84 -0.29
CA ASN A 226 15.44 15.40 0.57
C ASN A 226 15.01 14.45 1.69
N TYR A 227 15.08 13.15 1.42
CA TYR A 227 14.64 12.08 2.32
C TYR A 227 15.72 10.98 2.43
N PRO A 228 16.88 11.27 3.02
CA PRO A 228 17.91 10.26 3.20
C PRO A 228 17.48 9.24 4.27
N LEU A 229 17.95 7.99 4.12
CA LEU A 229 17.56 6.85 4.96
C LEU A 229 17.68 7.14 6.47
N ASP A 230 18.76 7.80 6.89
CA ASP A 230 19.03 8.10 8.31
C ASP A 230 18.08 9.15 8.92
N SER A 231 17.22 9.76 8.10
CA SER A 231 16.28 10.82 8.53
C SER A 231 14.83 10.38 8.52
N VAL A 232 14.54 9.20 7.96
CA VAL A 232 13.19 8.69 7.78
C VAL A 232 12.94 7.46 8.64
N LYS A 233 11.67 7.24 8.98
CA LYS A 233 11.21 6.06 9.74
C LYS A 233 10.09 5.34 8.98
N TRP A 234 9.84 4.09 9.36
CA TRP A 234 8.78 3.26 8.77
C TRP A 234 7.41 3.95 8.73
N ASP A 235 7.08 4.72 9.77
CA ASP A 235 5.79 5.42 9.86
C ASP A 235 5.58 6.43 8.72
N TYR A 236 6.66 6.88 8.07
CA TYR A 236 6.60 7.79 6.92
C TYR A 236 6.39 7.06 5.59
N PHE A 237 6.31 5.73 5.57
CA PHE A 237 6.37 4.95 4.34
C PHE A 237 5.32 5.38 3.30
N SER A 238 4.07 5.62 3.71
CA SER A 238 3.02 6.07 2.78
C SER A 238 3.29 7.45 2.18
N PHE A 239 3.87 8.35 2.99
CA PHE A 239 4.31 9.68 2.54
C PHE A 239 5.50 9.57 1.57
N LEU A 240 6.48 8.73 1.88
CA LEU A 240 7.66 8.54 1.04
C LEU A 240 7.30 7.98 -0.34
N ILE A 241 6.36 7.02 -0.42
CA ILE A 241 5.85 6.51 -1.70
C ILE A 241 5.15 7.62 -2.50
N TYR A 242 4.33 8.43 -1.82
CA TYR A 242 3.65 9.56 -2.46
C TYR A 242 4.66 10.58 -3.02
N GLU A 243 5.58 11.07 -2.19
CA GLU A 243 6.57 12.06 -2.59
C GLU A 243 7.52 11.54 -3.67
N TYR A 244 7.98 10.30 -3.54
CA TYR A 244 8.81 9.68 -4.56
C TYR A 244 8.08 9.60 -5.91
N THR A 245 6.81 9.18 -5.90
CA THR A 245 5.99 9.13 -7.11
C THR A 245 5.82 10.52 -7.72
N ARG A 246 5.49 11.52 -6.90
CA ARG A 246 5.33 12.92 -7.32
C ARG A 246 6.61 13.48 -7.95
N MET A 247 7.73 13.42 -7.23
CA MET A 247 9.03 13.94 -7.69
C MET A 247 9.56 13.20 -8.93
N THR A 248 9.29 11.90 -9.05
CA THR A 248 9.74 11.10 -10.21
C THR A 248 8.89 11.37 -11.45
N LEU A 249 7.62 11.73 -11.30
CA LEU A 249 6.77 12.12 -12.42
C LEU A 249 7.01 13.58 -12.85
N GLU A 250 7.33 14.48 -11.92
CA GLU A 250 7.65 15.88 -12.22
C GLU A 250 9.02 16.08 -12.90
N SER A 251 9.94 15.12 -12.75
CA SER A 251 11.28 15.16 -13.35
C SER A 251 11.36 14.54 -14.75
N LYS A 252 10.24 14.02 -15.27
CA LYS A 252 10.11 13.49 -16.64
C LYS A 252 9.49 14.52 -17.57
#